data_AF-A0A5J4RYS5-F1
#
_entry.id   AF-A0A5J4RYS5-F1
#
_cell.length_a   1.000
_cell.length_b   1.000
_cell.length_c   1.000
_cell.angle_alpha   90.00
_cell.angle_beta   90.00
_cell.angle_gamma   90.00
#
_symmetry.space_group_name_H-M   'P 1'
#
loop_
_entity.id
_entity.type
_entity.pdbx_description
1 polymer ?
#
loop_
_entity_poly.entity_id
_entity_poly.type
_entity_poly.pdbx_seq_one_letter_code
_entity_poly.pdbx_strand_id
1 'polypeptide(L)'
;MYSHLYSQLAPLYKIYNEILKPLIAEIEVRFEKFPVSILNEIRAYNDHVARCYDNIGNSDYIDEQISKAKGHIERSVLDCYKFLNVKLYDIVIKKFSKRTKYIDLVSIGNGEFYIEYKKHRQYIIENLKKAKLLEIKPEKEDAICLYEQVHNKYAELELLITKNDTNIGWAVVKFSVKRVLAFLGWLMSAIISGFISSNVIPWNEMWKCVLYWFA
;
A
#
# COMPACT_ATOMS: atom_id res chain seq x y z
N MET A 1 7.36 -21.25 -41.82
CA MET A 1 7.49 -19.80 -41.61
C MET A 1 6.38 -19.22 -40.74
N TYR A 2 5.10 -19.35 -41.12
CA TYR A 2 3.99 -19.03 -40.20
C TYR A 2 4.02 -19.87 -38.91
N SER A 3 4.44 -21.14 -38.99
CA SER A 3 4.63 -21.96 -37.79
C SER A 3 5.78 -21.48 -36.88
N HIS A 4 6.82 -20.85 -37.44
CA HIS A 4 7.97 -20.31 -36.69
C HIS A 4 7.59 -19.03 -35.94
N LEU A 5 6.90 -18.11 -36.63
CA LEU A 5 6.34 -16.91 -36.01
C LEU A 5 5.33 -17.28 -34.91
N TYR A 6 4.44 -18.23 -35.20
CA TYR A 6 3.46 -18.72 -34.23
C TYR A 6 4.12 -19.33 -32.98
N SER A 7 5.12 -20.20 -33.15
CA SER A 7 5.80 -20.83 -32.01
C SER A 7 6.50 -19.83 -31.10
N GLN A 8 6.93 -18.70 -31.65
CA GLN A 8 7.60 -17.63 -30.90
C GLN A 8 6.63 -16.64 -30.25
N LEU A 9 5.52 -16.33 -30.91
CA LEU A 9 4.50 -15.42 -30.36
C LEU A 9 3.63 -16.08 -29.29
N ALA A 10 3.38 -17.39 -29.38
CA ALA A 10 2.49 -18.10 -28.47
C ALA A 10 2.89 -17.93 -26.98
N PRO A 11 4.18 -18.05 -26.59
CA PRO A 11 4.61 -17.73 -25.22
C PRO A 11 4.34 -16.29 -24.79
N LEU A 12 4.50 -15.31 -25.69
CA LEU A 12 4.22 -13.90 -25.36
C LEU A 12 2.73 -13.66 -25.15
N TYR A 13 1.88 -14.25 -25.99
CA TYR A 13 0.42 -14.19 -25.78
C TYR A 13 -0.02 -14.92 -24.52
N LYS A 14 0.70 -15.95 -24.09
CA LYS A 14 0.47 -16.59 -22.79
C LYS A 14 0.73 -15.63 -21.64
N ILE A 15 1.87 -14.93 -21.64
CA ILE A 15 2.18 -13.88 -20.65
C ILE A 15 1.10 -12.78 -20.67
N TYR A 16 0.66 -12.37 -21.87
CA TYR A 16 -0.40 -11.38 -22.00
C TYR A 16 -1.70 -11.85 -21.32
N ASN A 17 -2.18 -13.04 -21.66
CA ASN A 17 -3.48 -13.53 -21.20
C ASN A 17 -3.50 -13.94 -19.74
N GLU A 18 -2.44 -14.58 -19.26
CA GLU A 18 -2.40 -15.18 -17.92
C GLU A 18 -1.86 -14.24 -16.85
N ILE A 19 -1.04 -13.25 -17.22
CA ILE A 19 -0.37 -12.36 -16.27
C ILE A 19 -0.77 -10.90 -16.50
N LEU A 20 -0.44 -10.34 -17.67
CA LEU A 20 -0.60 -8.90 -17.89
C LEU A 20 -2.06 -8.45 -17.88
N LYS A 21 -2.94 -9.19 -18.55
CA LYS A 21 -4.38 -8.87 -18.65
C LYS A 21 -5.07 -8.88 -17.28
N PRO A 22 -4.89 -9.89 -16.40
CA PRO A 22 -5.38 -9.82 -15.03
C PRO A 22 -4.86 -8.62 -14.24
N LEU A 23 -3.57 -8.27 -14.36
CA LEU A 23 -3.00 -7.11 -13.67
C LEU A 23 -3.61 -5.78 -14.16
N ILE A 24 -3.85 -5.65 -15.48
CA ILE A 24 -4.55 -4.50 -16.05
C ILE A 24 -5.97 -4.41 -15.50
N ALA A 25 -6.70 -5.53 -15.47
CA ALA A 25 -8.05 -5.56 -14.94
C ALA A 25 -8.09 -5.17 -13.46
N GLU A 26 -7.13 -5.62 -12.65
CA GLU A 26 -7.00 -5.18 -11.25
C GLU A 26 -6.74 -3.68 -11.16
N ILE A 27 -5.86 -3.13 -12.02
CA ILE A 27 -5.59 -1.69 -12.06
C ILE A 27 -6.88 -0.92 -12.37
N GLU A 28 -7.65 -1.35 -13.36
CA GLU A 28 -8.90 -0.69 -13.77
C GLU A 28 -9.98 -0.76 -12.68
N VAL A 29 -10.10 -1.90 -11.99
CA VAL A 29 -11.07 -2.09 -10.91
C VAL A 29 -10.70 -1.26 -9.68
N ARG A 30 -9.41 -1.20 -9.33
CA ARG A 30 -8.95 -0.52 -8.11
C ARG A 30 -8.69 0.97 -8.32
N PHE A 31 -8.43 1.42 -9.56
CA PHE A 31 -7.98 2.79 -9.85
C PHE A 31 -8.67 3.38 -11.09
N GLU A 32 -9.19 4.60 -10.94
CA GLU A 32 -9.89 5.33 -12.01
C GLU A 32 -8.98 5.78 -13.17
N LYS A 33 -7.65 5.64 -13.05
CA LYS A 33 -6.69 6.09 -14.08
C LYS A 33 -5.66 5.01 -14.36
N PHE A 34 -5.63 4.58 -15.62
CA PHE A 34 -4.62 3.67 -16.12
C PHE A 34 -3.27 4.38 -16.35
N PRO A 35 -2.12 3.81 -15.94
CA PRO A 35 -0.82 4.44 -16.13
C PRO A 35 -0.39 4.50 -17.60
N VAL A 36 -0.11 5.71 -18.10
CA VAL A 36 0.34 5.94 -19.48
C VAL A 36 1.64 5.19 -19.81
N SER A 37 2.53 5.03 -18.83
CA SER A 37 3.78 4.28 -19.01
C SER A 37 3.51 2.82 -19.40
N ILE A 38 2.57 2.14 -18.74
CA ILE A 38 2.21 0.75 -19.05
C ILE A 38 1.58 0.68 -20.44
N LEU A 39 0.72 1.65 -20.79
CA LEU A 39 0.11 1.70 -22.12
C LEU A 39 1.16 1.86 -23.23
N ASN A 40 2.19 2.66 -22.99
CA ASN A 40 3.28 2.86 -23.95
C ASN A 40 4.07 1.56 -24.20
N GLU A 41 4.29 0.75 -23.16
CA GLU A 41 4.97 -0.54 -23.29
C GLU A 41 4.10 -1.57 -24.03
N ILE A 42 2.79 -1.60 -23.75
CA ILE A 42 1.83 -2.44 -24.50
C ILE A 42 1.77 -2.03 -25.97
N ARG A 43 1.79 -0.73 -26.26
CA ARG A 43 1.84 -0.22 -27.64
C ARG A 43 3.14 -0.65 -28.33
N ALA A 44 4.28 -0.46 -27.69
CA ALA A 44 5.57 -0.87 -28.24
C ALA A 44 5.63 -2.39 -28.50
N TYR A 45 5.10 -3.21 -27.59
CA TYR A 45 4.92 -4.65 -27.81
C TYR A 45 4.14 -4.94 -29.10
N ASN A 46 2.98 -4.31 -29.28
CA ASN A 46 2.16 -4.52 -30.49
C ASN A 46 2.84 -3.98 -31.76
N ASP A 47 3.56 -2.86 -31.68
CA ASP A 47 4.32 -2.30 -32.80
C ASP A 47 5.39 -3.30 -33.29
N HIS A 48 6.09 -3.97 -32.36
CA HIS A 48 7.08 -5.00 -32.70
C HIS A 48 6.42 -6.27 -33.28
N VAL A 49 5.29 -6.70 -32.73
CA VAL A 49 4.53 -7.84 -33.28
C VAL A 49 4.04 -7.53 -34.69
N ALA A 50 3.50 -6.33 -34.95
CA ALA A 50 3.04 -5.91 -36.27
C ALA A 50 4.17 -5.96 -37.31
N ARG A 51 5.37 -5.45 -36.96
CA ARG A 51 6.55 -5.49 -37.84
C ARG A 51 6.96 -6.92 -38.24
N CYS A 52 6.71 -7.93 -37.40
CA CYS A 52 6.95 -9.32 -37.78
C CYS A 52 6.05 -9.77 -38.94
N TYR A 53 4.80 -9.32 -38.96
CA TYR A 53 3.84 -9.63 -40.03
C TYR A 53 4.14 -8.85 -41.32
N ASP A 54 4.66 -7.63 -41.22
CA ASP A 54 5.04 -6.83 -42.39
C ASP A 54 6.32 -7.35 -43.08
N ASN A 55 7.13 -8.14 -42.38
CA ASN A 55 8.44 -8.62 -42.85
C ASN A 55 8.51 -10.16 -42.92
N ILE A 56 7.37 -10.78 -43.21
CA ILE A 56 7.25 -12.23 -43.44
C ILE A 56 8.24 -12.65 -44.55
N GLY A 57 9.25 -13.44 -44.18
CA GLY A 57 10.30 -13.89 -45.10
C GLY A 57 11.70 -13.70 -44.54
N ASN A 58 11.88 -12.73 -43.63
CA ASN A 58 13.15 -12.41 -43.01
C ASN A 58 13.21 -12.95 -41.58
N SER A 59 13.72 -14.19 -41.41
CA SER A 59 13.74 -14.86 -40.11
C SER A 59 14.55 -14.10 -39.06
N ASP A 60 15.73 -13.60 -39.42
CA ASP A 60 16.62 -12.89 -38.49
C ASP A 60 15.95 -11.60 -37.98
N TYR A 61 15.28 -10.86 -38.86
CA TYR A 61 14.52 -9.67 -38.47
C TYR A 61 13.35 -10.03 -37.56
N ILE A 62 12.62 -11.10 -37.87
CA ILE A 62 11.50 -11.57 -37.04
C ILE A 62 12.01 -11.93 -35.64
N ASP A 63 13.09 -12.70 -35.53
CA ASP A 63 13.65 -13.13 -34.24
C ASP A 63 14.10 -11.91 -33.41
N GLU A 64 14.68 -10.89 -34.06
CA GLU A 64 15.02 -9.61 -33.41
C GLU A 64 13.78 -8.86 -32.91
N GLN A 65 12.72 -8.73 -33.73
CA GLN A 65 11.49 -8.04 -33.33
C GLN A 65 10.76 -8.81 -32.21
N ILE A 66 10.76 -10.13 -32.23
CA ILE A 66 10.20 -10.96 -31.15
C ILE A 66 10.97 -10.74 -29.84
N SER A 67 12.30 -10.69 -29.89
CA SER A 67 13.13 -10.40 -28.72
C SER A 67 12.79 -9.03 -28.11
N LYS A 68 12.58 -8.02 -28.96
CA LYS A 68 12.14 -6.68 -28.52
C LYS A 68 10.73 -6.71 -27.93
N ALA A 69 9.80 -7.40 -28.59
CA ALA A 69 8.43 -7.59 -28.09
C ALA A 69 8.43 -8.27 -26.72
N LYS A 70 9.26 -9.31 -26.51
CA LYS A 70 9.49 -9.96 -25.22
C LYS A 70 9.91 -8.96 -24.15
N GLY A 71 10.89 -8.11 -24.45
CA GLY A 71 11.34 -7.08 -23.51
C GLY A 71 10.25 -6.08 -23.10
N HIS A 72 9.37 -5.69 -24.03
CA HIS A 72 8.25 -4.78 -23.75
C HIS A 72 7.12 -5.42 -22.93
N ILE A 73 6.76 -6.68 -23.21
CA ILE A 73 5.73 -7.35 -22.43
C ILE A 73 6.20 -7.65 -21.00
N GLU A 74 7.46 -8.06 -20.80
CA GLU A 74 8.05 -8.23 -19.47
C GLU A 74 8.11 -6.92 -18.70
N ARG A 75 8.48 -5.82 -19.38
CA ARG A 75 8.45 -4.48 -18.78
C ARG A 75 7.03 -4.05 -18.41
N SER A 76 6.05 -4.35 -19.24
CA SER A 76 4.64 -4.08 -18.94
C SER A 76 4.20 -4.80 -17.65
N VAL A 77 4.56 -6.07 -17.49
CA VAL A 77 4.28 -6.85 -16.26
C VAL A 77 4.98 -6.24 -15.04
N LEU A 78 6.27 -5.92 -15.17
CA LEU A 78 7.04 -5.29 -14.10
C LEU A 78 6.42 -3.96 -13.65
N ASP A 79 6.07 -3.10 -14.61
CA ASP A 79 5.49 -1.79 -14.32
C ASP A 79 4.09 -1.89 -13.71
N CYS A 80 3.28 -2.88 -14.13
CA CYS A 80 2.02 -3.21 -13.46
C CYS A 80 2.23 -3.54 -11.98
N TYR A 81 3.12 -4.47 -11.66
CA TYR A 81 3.38 -4.82 -10.25
C TYR A 81 3.94 -3.65 -9.45
N LYS A 82 4.86 -2.87 -10.01
CA LYS A 82 5.40 -1.66 -9.35
C LYS A 82 4.30 -0.66 -9.06
N PHE A 83 3.43 -0.39 -10.03
CA PHE A 83 2.30 0.51 -9.86
C PHE A 83 1.34 0.01 -8.77
N LEU A 84 0.93 -1.26 -8.86
CA LEU A 84 0.04 -1.88 -7.88
C LEU A 84 0.62 -1.84 -6.47
N ASN A 85 1.87 -2.25 -6.29
CA ASN A 85 2.53 -2.27 -4.98
C ASN A 85 2.62 -0.88 -4.34
N VAL A 86 2.92 0.16 -5.11
CA VAL A 86 2.90 1.56 -4.62
C VAL A 86 1.51 1.95 -4.16
N LYS A 87 0.47 1.61 -4.92
CA LYS A 87 -0.91 1.97 -4.58
C LYS A 87 -1.46 1.16 -3.41
N LEU A 88 -1.14 -0.13 -3.33
CA LEU A 88 -1.51 -1.01 -2.23
C LEU A 88 -0.87 -0.56 -0.91
N TYR A 89 0.34 0.01 -0.94
CA TYR A 89 0.90 0.67 0.25
C TYR A 89 -0.02 1.76 0.81
N ASP A 90 -0.53 2.65 -0.05
CA ASP A 90 -1.41 3.74 0.36
C ASP A 90 -2.77 3.22 0.85
N ILE A 91 -3.36 2.26 0.14
CA ILE A 91 -4.71 1.74 0.43
C ILE A 91 -4.72 0.81 1.64
N VAL A 92 -3.74 -0.09 1.76
CA VAL A 92 -3.71 -1.12 2.79
C VAL A 92 -2.97 -0.59 4.02
N ILE A 93 -1.69 -0.25 3.89
CA ILE A 93 -0.84 0.06 5.04
C ILE A 93 -1.13 1.47 5.59
N LYS A 94 -1.09 2.49 4.73
CA LYS A 94 -1.22 3.88 5.18
C LYS A 94 -2.62 4.19 5.71
N LYS A 95 -3.67 3.73 5.01
CA LYS A 95 -5.06 3.86 5.48
C LYS A 95 -5.27 3.17 6.83
N PHE A 96 -4.81 1.92 6.97
CA PHE A 96 -4.89 1.18 8.22
C PHE A 96 -4.16 1.92 9.35
N SER A 97 -2.90 2.31 9.11
CA SER A 97 -2.07 3.02 10.08
C SER A 97 -2.71 4.34 10.54
N LYS A 98 -3.42 5.05 9.63
CA LYS A 98 -4.16 6.27 9.96
C LYS A 98 -5.36 5.97 10.87
N ARG A 99 -6.14 4.93 10.53
CA ARG A 99 -7.31 4.49 11.31
C ARG A 99 -6.90 4.02 12.71
N THR A 100 -5.75 3.40 12.84
CA THR A 100 -5.28 2.76 14.09
C THR A 100 -4.18 3.53 14.80
N LYS A 101 -3.98 4.82 14.47
CA LYS A 101 -2.85 5.63 14.97
C LYS A 101 -2.71 5.66 16.49
N TYR A 102 -3.82 5.58 17.22
CA TYR A 102 -3.86 5.76 18.67
C TYR A 102 -4.26 4.49 19.44
N ILE A 103 -4.56 3.40 18.74
CA ILE A 103 -4.95 2.15 19.40
C ILE A 103 -3.72 1.28 19.62
N ASP A 104 -3.74 0.55 20.73
CA ASP A 104 -2.79 -0.55 20.93
C ASP A 104 -3.26 -1.76 20.11
N LEU A 105 -2.54 -2.08 19.04
CA LEU A 105 -2.88 -3.21 18.16
C LEU A 105 -2.75 -4.57 18.87
N VAL A 106 -1.96 -4.67 19.95
CA VAL A 106 -1.84 -5.90 20.75
C VAL A 106 -3.15 -6.21 21.47
N SER A 107 -3.97 -5.20 21.74
CA SER A 107 -5.28 -5.37 22.39
C SER A 107 -6.38 -5.94 21.48
N ILE A 108 -6.08 -6.17 20.20
CA ILE A 108 -7.04 -6.73 19.23
C ILE A 108 -7.02 -8.26 19.32
N GLY A 109 -8.19 -8.85 19.58
CA GLY A 109 -8.33 -10.30 19.75
C GLY A 109 -7.49 -10.79 20.92
N ASN A 110 -6.63 -11.79 20.67
CA ASN A 110 -5.65 -12.33 21.63
C ASN A 110 -4.21 -11.83 21.37
N GLY A 111 -4.04 -10.79 20.56
CA GLY A 111 -2.73 -10.23 20.20
C GLY A 111 -2.06 -10.86 18.97
N GLU A 112 -2.56 -11.99 18.45
CA GLU A 112 -2.04 -12.63 17.24
C GLU A 112 -2.11 -11.72 16.01
N PHE A 113 -3.16 -10.91 15.91
CA PHE A 113 -3.35 -9.96 14.82
C PHE A 113 -2.13 -9.05 14.61
N TYR A 114 -1.61 -8.46 15.70
CA TYR A 114 -0.48 -7.53 15.60
C TYR A 114 0.80 -8.24 15.16
N ILE A 115 1.02 -9.46 15.66
CA ILE A 115 2.18 -10.29 15.31
C ILE A 115 2.16 -10.59 13.81
N GLU A 116 1.03 -11.07 13.29
CA GLU A 116 0.89 -11.39 11.86
C GLU A 116 0.98 -10.13 11.00
N TYR A 117 0.27 -9.06 11.37
CA TYR A 117 0.36 -7.76 10.68
C TYR A 117 1.82 -7.28 10.56
N LYS A 118 2.58 -7.37 11.66
CA LYS A 118 4.00 -6.98 11.68
C LYS A 118 4.84 -7.86 10.77
N LYS A 119 4.63 -9.19 10.77
CA LYS A 119 5.34 -10.14 9.88
C LYS A 119 5.08 -9.82 8.41
N HIS A 120 3.82 -9.67 8.01
CA HIS A 120 3.46 -9.30 6.64
C HIS A 120 4.11 -7.98 6.22
N ARG A 121 4.02 -6.95 7.07
CA ARG A 121 4.60 -5.63 6.79
C ARG A 121 6.12 -5.68 6.65
N GLN A 122 6.80 -6.44 7.51
CA GLN A 122 8.25 -6.61 7.42
C GLN A 122 8.65 -7.32 6.13
N TYR A 123 7.97 -8.42 5.78
CA TYR A 123 8.20 -9.13 4.53
C TYR A 123 8.05 -8.22 3.31
N ILE A 124 6.99 -7.41 3.26
CA ILE A 124 6.75 -6.46 2.16
C ILE A 124 7.92 -5.48 2.01
N ILE A 125 8.35 -4.87 3.11
CA ILE A 125 9.43 -3.87 3.10
C ILE A 125 10.76 -4.49 2.64
N GLU A 126 11.09 -5.67 3.17
CA GLU A 126 12.35 -6.35 2.86
C GLU A 126 12.40 -6.81 1.40
N ASN A 127 11.32 -7.41 0.89
CA ASN A 127 11.30 -7.92 -0.48
C ASN A 127 11.16 -6.80 -1.51
N LEU A 128 10.46 -5.69 -1.22
CA LEU A 128 10.48 -4.51 -2.10
C LEU A 128 11.89 -3.91 -2.23
N LYS A 129 12.64 -3.83 -1.12
CA LYS A 129 14.03 -3.37 -1.17
C LYS A 129 14.89 -4.29 -2.03
N LYS A 130 14.76 -5.61 -1.85
CA LYS A 130 15.47 -6.61 -2.66
C LYS A 130 15.11 -6.49 -4.14
N ALA A 131 13.81 -6.44 -4.48
CA ALA A 131 13.33 -6.30 -5.86
C ALA A 131 13.93 -5.07 -6.55
N LYS A 132 13.94 -3.92 -5.86
CA LYS A 132 14.50 -2.68 -6.39
C LYS A 132 16.01 -2.73 -6.62
N LEU A 133 16.75 -3.49 -5.81
CA LEU A 133 18.18 -3.72 -6.03
C LEU A 133 18.44 -4.64 -7.23
N LEU A 134 17.56 -5.61 -7.48
CA LEU A 134 17.67 -6.52 -8.62
C LEU A 134 17.33 -5.84 -9.95
N GLU A 135 16.55 -4.76 -9.97
CA GLU A 135 16.31 -3.97 -11.19
C GLU A 135 17.60 -3.41 -11.84
N ILE A 136 18.67 -3.27 -11.06
CA ILE A 136 19.99 -2.80 -11.55
C ILE A 136 20.73 -3.91 -12.30
N LYS A 137 20.39 -5.18 -12.02
CA LYS A 137 21.06 -6.35 -12.58
C LYS A 137 20.47 -6.74 -13.94
N PRO A 138 21.22 -7.53 -14.74
CA PRO A 138 20.70 -8.09 -15.99
C PRO A 138 19.50 -9.03 -15.78
N GLU A 139 19.44 -9.75 -14.65
CA GLU A 139 18.37 -10.72 -14.34
C GLU A 139 17.06 -10.03 -13.88
N LYS A 140 16.29 -9.51 -14.82
CA LYS A 140 15.02 -8.82 -14.52
C LYS A 140 13.90 -9.75 -14.06
N GLU A 141 13.96 -11.03 -14.40
CA GLU A 141 12.96 -12.03 -14.01
C GLU A 141 12.88 -12.19 -12.49
N ASP A 142 14.01 -12.16 -11.79
CA ASP A 142 14.05 -12.24 -10.32
C ASP A 142 13.38 -11.02 -9.66
N ALA A 143 13.56 -9.84 -10.25
CA ALA A 143 12.89 -8.63 -9.78
C ALA A 143 11.37 -8.73 -9.95
N ILE A 144 10.90 -9.22 -11.09
CA ILE A 144 9.46 -9.44 -11.36
C ILE A 144 8.88 -10.43 -10.33
N CYS A 145 9.56 -11.55 -10.08
CA CYS A 145 9.12 -12.56 -9.12
C CYS A 145 8.97 -11.98 -7.70
N LEU A 146 9.93 -11.17 -7.24
CA LEU A 146 9.82 -10.52 -5.93
C LEU A 146 8.69 -9.48 -5.88
N TYR A 147 8.48 -8.72 -6.95
CA TYR A 147 7.37 -7.77 -7.01
C TYR A 147 6.00 -8.45 -6.99
N GLU A 148 5.85 -9.59 -7.67
CA GLU A 148 4.66 -10.45 -7.61
C GLU A 148 4.44 -11.00 -6.19
N GLN A 149 5.49 -11.55 -5.57
CA GLN A 149 5.39 -12.07 -4.19
C GLN A 149 4.96 -10.99 -3.21
N VAL A 150 5.47 -9.77 -3.36
CA VAL A 150 5.05 -8.62 -2.56
C VAL A 150 3.58 -8.28 -2.82
N HIS A 151 3.14 -8.25 -4.08
CA HIS A 151 1.75 -7.97 -4.44
C HIS A 151 0.80 -8.99 -3.80
N ASN A 152 1.12 -10.28 -3.90
CA ASN A 152 0.37 -11.34 -3.22
C ASN A 152 0.37 -11.16 -1.69
N LYS A 153 1.49 -10.71 -1.11
CA LYS A 153 1.56 -10.41 0.33
C LYS A 153 0.66 -9.24 0.75
N TYR A 154 0.46 -8.25 -0.11
CA TYR A 154 -0.51 -7.19 0.12
C TYR A 154 -1.94 -7.72 0.16
N ALA A 155 -2.31 -8.64 -0.74
CA ALA A 155 -3.63 -9.27 -0.74
C ALA A 155 -3.87 -10.08 0.55
N GLU A 156 -2.87 -10.84 1.01
CA GLU A 156 -2.93 -11.55 2.29
C GLU A 156 -3.11 -10.58 3.47
N LEU A 157 -2.39 -9.46 3.48
CA LEU A 157 -2.48 -8.45 4.52
C LEU A 157 -3.84 -7.73 4.51
N GLU A 158 -4.37 -7.40 3.34
CA GLU A 158 -5.71 -6.82 3.17
C GLU A 158 -6.78 -7.77 3.70
N LEU A 159 -6.66 -9.07 3.43
CA LEU A 159 -7.55 -10.10 3.96
C LEU A 159 -7.43 -10.22 5.49
N LEU A 160 -6.22 -10.19 6.06
CA LEU A 160 -6.01 -10.22 7.51
C LEU A 160 -6.69 -9.04 8.21
N ILE A 161 -6.55 -7.83 7.66
CA ILE A 161 -7.20 -6.62 8.17
C ILE A 161 -8.72 -6.76 8.08
N THR A 162 -9.24 -7.20 6.93
CA THR A 162 -10.67 -7.34 6.69
C THR A 162 -11.31 -8.38 7.62
N LYS A 163 -10.68 -9.54 7.81
CA LYS A 163 -11.15 -10.58 8.73
C LYS A 163 -11.24 -10.10 10.19
N ASN A 164 -10.41 -9.13 10.58
CA ASN A 164 -10.37 -8.58 11.93
C ASN A 164 -11.09 -7.22 12.05
N ASP A 165 -11.81 -6.77 11.01
CA ASP A 165 -12.31 -5.39 10.92
C ASP A 165 -13.23 -5.02 12.08
N THR A 166 -14.10 -5.94 12.51
CA THR A 166 -14.99 -5.75 13.66
C THR A 166 -14.20 -5.53 14.95
N ASN A 167 -13.19 -6.35 15.22
CA ASN A 167 -12.36 -6.23 16.43
C ASN A 167 -11.53 -4.93 16.41
N ILE A 168 -11.00 -4.58 15.24
CA ILE A 168 -10.31 -3.30 15.01
C ILE A 168 -11.27 -2.13 15.29
N GLY A 169 -12.50 -2.20 14.77
CA GLY A 169 -13.54 -1.19 15.00
C GLY A 169 -13.85 -1.00 16.48
N TRP A 170 -14.06 -2.11 17.21
CA TRP A 170 -14.29 -2.06 18.66
C TRP A 170 -13.11 -1.45 19.42
N ALA A 171 -11.88 -1.78 19.06
CA ALA A 171 -10.68 -1.19 19.68
C ALA A 171 -10.63 0.33 19.46
N VAL A 172 -10.96 0.81 18.25
CA VAL A 172 -11.01 2.25 17.94
C VAL A 172 -12.08 2.96 18.77
N VAL A 173 -13.28 2.40 18.87
CA VAL A 173 -14.37 2.97 19.68
C VAL A 173 -14.00 2.99 21.15
N LYS A 174 -13.52 1.87 21.69
CA LYS A 174 -13.11 1.74 23.09
C LYS A 174 -12.03 2.76 23.46
N PHE A 175 -11.02 2.92 22.61
CA PHE A 175 -9.98 3.94 22.81
C PHE A 175 -10.58 5.36 22.81
N SER A 176 -11.45 5.65 21.86
CA SER A 176 -12.08 6.97 21.72
C SER A 176 -12.92 7.32 22.94
N VAL A 177 -13.74 6.38 23.42
CA VAL A 177 -14.56 6.53 24.64
C VAL A 177 -13.66 6.74 25.86
N LYS A 178 -12.60 5.92 26.03
CA LYS A 178 -11.65 6.10 27.15
C LYS A 178 -11.03 7.49 27.17
N ARG A 179 -10.66 8.02 25.99
CA ARG A 179 -10.08 9.37 25.87
C ARG A 179 -11.09 10.47 26.23
N VAL A 180 -12.34 10.34 25.81
CA VAL A 180 -13.42 11.29 26.18
C VAL A 180 -13.68 11.26 27.68
N LEU A 181 -13.81 10.06 28.27
CA LEU A 181 -14.00 9.93 29.72
C LEU A 181 -12.82 10.49 30.52
N ALA A 182 -11.59 10.26 30.07
CA ALA A 182 -10.41 10.84 30.70
C ALA A 182 -10.41 12.37 30.64
N PHE A 183 -10.80 12.95 29.50
CA PHE A 183 -10.94 14.40 29.35
C PHE A 183 -12.03 14.98 30.27
N LEU A 184 -13.21 14.34 30.33
CA LEU A 184 -14.29 14.76 31.21
C LEU A 184 -13.88 14.65 32.69
N GLY A 185 -13.18 13.57 33.07
CA GLY A 185 -12.65 13.41 34.43
C GLY A 185 -11.64 14.50 34.79
N TRP A 186 -10.73 14.83 33.88
CA TRP A 186 -9.80 15.95 34.04
C TRP A 186 -10.53 17.29 34.19
N LEU A 187 -11.53 17.56 33.36
CA LEU A 187 -12.33 18.79 33.41
C LEU A 187 -13.07 18.92 34.75
N MET A 188 -13.71 17.85 35.22
CA MET A 188 -14.40 17.83 36.52
C MET A 188 -13.42 18.06 37.67
N SER A 189 -12.23 17.45 37.62
CA SER A 189 -11.18 17.68 38.63
C SER A 189 -10.73 19.13 38.66
N ALA A 190 -10.62 19.79 37.50
CA ALA A 190 -10.25 21.20 37.42
C ALA A 190 -11.34 22.11 38.02
N ILE A 191 -12.61 21.84 37.74
CA ILE A 191 -13.75 22.58 38.29
C ILE A 191 -13.80 22.45 39.82
N ILE A 192 -13.67 21.22 40.35
CA ILE A 192 -13.68 20.96 41.79
C ILE A 192 -12.51 21.69 42.47
N SER A 193 -11.31 21.62 41.90
CA SER A 193 -10.13 22.33 42.43
C SER A 193 -10.34 23.86 42.44
N GLY A 194 -10.91 24.42 41.38
CA GLY A 194 -11.25 25.84 41.31
C GLY A 194 -12.24 26.27 42.38
N PHE A 195 -13.29 25.48 42.61
CA PHE A 195 -14.30 25.74 43.65
C PHE A 195 -13.72 25.64 45.07
N ILE A 196 -12.87 24.65 45.34
CA ILE A 196 -12.18 24.52 46.63
C ILE A 196 -11.27 25.75 46.84
N SER A 197 -10.48 26.13 45.83
CA SER A 197 -9.60 27.29 45.90
C SER A 197 -10.37 28.59 46.15
N SER A 198 -11.52 28.81 45.49
CA SER A 198 -12.32 30.02 45.70
C SER A 198 -12.97 30.12 47.08
N ASN A 199 -13.30 28.98 47.70
CA ASN A 199 -13.93 28.95 49.03
C ASN A 199 -12.90 28.92 50.18
N VAL A 200 -11.68 28.46 49.92
CA VAL A 200 -10.59 28.40 50.91
C VAL A 200 -9.77 29.70 50.91
N ILE A 201 -9.65 30.38 49.77
CA ILE A 201 -8.95 31.67 49.69
C ILE A 201 -9.95 32.78 50.06
N PRO A 202 -9.73 33.51 51.17
CA PRO A 202 -10.56 34.66 51.50
C PRO A 202 -10.14 35.81 50.60
N TRP A 203 -10.67 35.84 49.37
CA TRP A 203 -10.36 36.86 48.36
C TRP A 203 -10.51 38.28 48.90
N ASN A 204 -11.46 38.51 49.81
CA ASN A 204 -11.64 39.78 50.52
C ASN A 204 -10.44 40.17 51.41
N GLU A 205 -9.78 39.24 52.08
CA GLU A 205 -8.60 39.52 52.91
C GLU A 205 -7.35 39.70 52.05
N MET A 206 -7.26 38.99 50.93
CA MET A 206 -6.16 39.14 49.97
C MET A 206 -6.21 40.52 49.27
N TRP A 207 -7.40 40.99 48.87
CA TRP A 207 -7.58 42.34 48.32
C TRP A 207 -7.30 43.45 49.34
N LYS A 208 -7.60 43.24 50.63
CA LYS A 208 -7.20 44.16 51.70
C LYS A 208 -5.69 44.27 51.83
N CYS A 209 -4.95 43.16 51.79
CA CYS A 209 -3.48 43.19 51.83
C CYS A 209 -2.85 43.89 50.61
N VAL A 210 -3.42 43.67 49.41
CA VAL A 210 -2.94 44.34 48.18
C VAL A 210 -3.22 45.85 48.25
N LEU A 211 -4.42 46.26 48.67
CA LEU A 211 -4.74 47.68 48.82
C LEU A 211 -3.93 48.39 49.92
N TYR A 212 -3.53 47.67 50.98
CA TYR A 212 -2.66 48.20 52.05
C TYR A 212 -1.21 48.43 51.60
N TRP A 213 -0.76 47.80 50.52
CA TRP A 213 0.57 48.01 49.93
C TRP A 213 0.62 49.20 48.95
N PHE A 214 -0.55 49.68 48.50
CA PHE A 214 -0.69 50.81 47.56
C PHE A 214 -1.31 52.06 48.21
N ALA A 215 -1.52 52.06 49.52
CA ALA A 215 -1.86 53.21 50.35
C ALA A 215 -0.66 53.62 51.21
#